data_AF-A0ABC9C8S4-F1
#
_entry.id   AF-A0ABC9C8S4-F1
#
_cell.length_a   1.000
_cell.length_b   1.000
_cell.length_c   1.000
_cell.angle_alpha   90.00
_cell.angle_beta   90.00
_cell.angle_gamma   90.00
#
_symmetry.space_group_name_H-M   'P 1'
#
loop_
_entity.id
_entity.type
_entity.pdbx_description
1 polymer ?
#
loop_
_entity_poly.entity_id
_entity_poly.type
_entity_poly.pdbx_seq_one_letter_code
_entity_poly.pdbx_strand_id
1 'polypeptide(L)'
;MGSLHVAVAGRALAVVERDGTHDPATGRVLTGSWLWDSALVLASHLAASPSALHHLRGATALELGAGGTGLPGIAAVACLGAARCVLTDVAALLPGLRGNADANGLHAAAQADVRELRWGDRLEDQLEVDVVLMSDVFYDPEDMPAMAATLRGLWRWRDDGGGTVGWAASEVRNSVLECMDVLREQGFEVDEVDRVTRPLLRDPDQTAAFAVYRVSLRQQEEGS
;
A
#
# COMPACT_ATOMS: atom_id res chain seq x y z
N MET A 1 6.37 8.10 22.92
CA MET A 1 6.14 7.95 21.46
C MET A 1 5.66 9.29 20.93
N GLY A 2 6.39 9.89 19.99
CA GLY A 2 5.96 11.11 19.32
C GLY A 2 4.96 10.76 18.21
N SER A 3 3.91 11.56 18.04
CA SER A 3 3.06 11.51 16.86
C SER A 3 3.70 12.35 15.77
N LEU A 4 3.89 11.78 14.59
CA LEU A 4 4.18 12.51 13.37
C LEU A 4 2.88 13.09 12.82
N HIS A 5 2.96 14.24 12.15
CA HIS A 5 1.84 14.82 11.41
C HIS A 5 2.24 14.95 9.95
N VAL A 6 1.54 14.21 9.09
CA VAL A 6 1.80 14.17 7.66
C VAL A 6 0.71 14.94 6.92
N ALA A 7 1.08 15.95 6.14
CA ALA A 7 0.12 16.69 5.34
C ALA A 7 -0.15 15.96 4.01
N VAL A 8 -1.42 15.61 3.75
CA VAL A 8 -1.87 15.02 2.48
C VAL A 8 -3.12 15.78 2.02
N ALA A 9 -3.10 16.29 0.78
CA ALA A 9 -4.21 17.09 0.20
C ALA A 9 -4.73 18.21 1.12
N GLY A 10 -3.84 18.89 1.85
CA GLY A 10 -4.19 19.97 2.77
C GLY A 10 -4.76 19.54 4.14
N ARG A 11 -4.87 18.23 4.40
CA ARG A 11 -5.24 17.68 5.72
C ARG A 11 -4.02 17.12 6.43
N ALA A 12 -3.90 17.36 7.73
CA ALA A 12 -2.87 16.74 8.56
C ALA A 12 -3.36 15.40 9.11
N LEU A 13 -2.68 14.31 8.78
CA LEU A 13 -2.92 12.97 9.30
C LEU A 13 -1.97 12.68 10.46
N ALA A 14 -2.49 12.14 11.55
CA ALA A 14 -1.68 11.71 12.68
C ALA A 14 -1.10 10.31 12.39
N VAL A 15 0.21 10.14 12.54
CA VAL A 15 0.91 8.86 12.39
C VAL A 15 1.76 8.62 13.63
N VAL A 16 1.47 7.53 14.33
CA VAL A 16 2.19 7.08 15.52
C VAL A 16 3.02 5.87 15.15
N GLU A 17 4.32 5.97 15.36
CA GLU A 17 5.26 4.87 15.19
C GLU A 17 5.37 4.07 16.48
N ARG A 18 5.61 2.75 16.33
CA ARG A 18 5.83 1.87 17.48
C ARG A 18 7.21 1.24 17.43
N ASP A 19 8.07 1.63 18.35
CA ASP A 19 9.38 1.00 18.50
C ASP A 19 9.27 -0.36 19.20
N GLY A 20 10.15 -1.27 18.84
CA GLY A 20 10.28 -2.56 19.54
C GLY A 20 9.12 -3.54 19.30
N THR A 21 8.37 -3.39 18.21
CA THR A 21 7.51 -4.48 17.74
C THR A 21 8.38 -5.59 17.19
N HIS A 22 8.16 -6.82 17.62
CA HIS A 22 8.93 -7.98 17.19
C HIS A 22 8.00 -9.01 16.56
N ASP A 23 8.53 -9.73 15.58
CA ASP A 23 7.87 -10.92 15.07
C ASP A 23 7.86 -11.99 16.17
N PRO A 24 6.70 -12.50 16.59
CA PRO A 24 6.63 -13.44 17.71
C PRO A 24 7.23 -14.82 17.39
N ALA A 25 7.39 -15.18 16.12
CA ALA A 25 7.98 -16.45 15.71
C ALA A 25 9.51 -16.39 15.58
N THR A 26 10.05 -15.27 15.10
CA THR A 26 11.48 -15.12 14.80
C THR A 26 12.23 -14.20 15.77
N GLY A 27 11.51 -13.41 16.57
CA GLY A 27 12.07 -12.41 17.48
C GLY A 27 12.71 -11.21 16.79
N ARG A 28 12.63 -11.10 15.46
CA ARG A 28 13.21 -9.98 14.69
C ARG A 28 12.40 -8.70 14.90
N VAL A 29 13.09 -7.56 14.95
CA VAL A 29 12.44 -6.24 14.98
C VAL A 29 11.67 -6.06 13.68
N LEU A 30 10.38 -5.76 13.78
CA LEU A 30 9.52 -5.45 12.65
C LEU A 30 9.65 -3.97 12.31
N THR A 31 10.50 -3.70 11.32
CA THR A 31 10.70 -2.36 10.77
C THR A 31 9.43 -1.80 10.12
N GLY A 32 8.43 -2.65 9.83
CA GLY A 32 7.11 -2.22 9.38
C GLY A 32 6.33 -1.38 10.39
N SER A 33 6.80 -1.23 11.64
CA SER A 33 6.16 -0.33 12.64
C SER A 33 6.49 1.16 12.47
N TRP A 34 7.35 1.47 11.50
CA TRP A 34 7.82 2.80 11.17
C TRP A 34 7.14 3.34 9.92
N LEU A 35 7.09 4.67 9.81
CA LEU A 35 6.73 5.33 8.58
C LEU A 35 7.94 5.31 7.63
N TRP A 36 7.71 4.81 6.43
CA TRP A 36 8.70 4.74 5.36
C TRP A 36 8.48 5.84 4.31
N ASP A 37 9.56 6.29 3.69
CA ASP A 37 9.53 7.36 2.69
C ASP A 37 8.63 7.03 1.49
N SER A 38 8.56 5.76 1.08
CA SER A 38 7.68 5.28 0.01
C SER A 38 6.18 5.49 0.33
N ALA A 39 5.78 5.42 1.60
CA ALA A 39 4.40 5.69 2.03
C ALA A 39 4.04 7.18 1.87
N LEU A 40 4.98 8.08 2.18
CA LEU A 40 4.83 9.53 1.94
C LEU A 40 4.71 9.84 0.45
N VAL A 41 5.57 9.21 -0.37
CA VAL A 41 5.58 9.37 -1.83
C VAL A 41 4.27 8.89 -2.43
N LEU A 42 3.80 7.70 -2.06
CA LEU A 42 2.53 7.16 -2.57
C LEU A 42 1.35 8.07 -2.20
N ALA A 43 1.21 8.45 -0.93
CA ALA A 43 0.12 9.31 -0.48
C ALA A 43 0.13 10.68 -1.20
N SER A 44 1.31 11.25 -1.44
CA SER A 44 1.47 12.52 -2.15
C SER A 44 1.12 12.39 -3.64
N HIS A 45 1.55 11.30 -4.29
CA HIS A 45 1.21 11.04 -5.69
C HIS A 45 -0.30 10.84 -5.88
N LEU A 46 -0.94 10.02 -5.04
CA LEU A 46 -2.38 9.79 -5.09
C LEU A 46 -3.17 11.10 -4.94
N ALA A 47 -2.68 12.03 -4.11
CA ALA A 47 -3.29 13.36 -3.92
C ALA A 47 -3.11 14.30 -5.12
N ALA A 48 -2.01 14.17 -5.86
CA ALA A 48 -1.66 15.05 -6.97
C ALA A 48 -2.14 14.54 -8.34
N SER A 49 -2.40 13.24 -8.48
CA SER A 49 -2.74 12.58 -9.75
C SER A 49 -4.26 12.60 -10.00
N PRO A 50 -4.77 13.30 -11.03
CA PRO A 50 -6.20 13.27 -11.37
C PRO A 50 -6.71 11.87 -11.69
N SER A 51 -5.86 11.03 -12.30
CA SER A 51 -6.17 9.62 -12.58
C SER A 51 -6.33 8.82 -11.29
N ALA A 52 -5.40 8.95 -10.33
CA ALA A 52 -5.52 8.28 -9.05
C ALA A 52 -6.76 8.73 -8.27
N LEU A 53 -7.02 10.04 -8.21
CA LEU A 53 -8.21 10.60 -7.57
C LEU A 53 -9.52 10.13 -8.22
N HIS A 54 -9.52 9.93 -9.54
CA HIS A 54 -10.67 9.36 -10.25
C HIS A 54 -10.94 7.93 -9.80
N HIS A 55 -9.92 7.06 -9.76
CA HIS A 55 -10.06 5.68 -9.30
C HIS A 55 -10.43 5.57 -7.82
N LEU A 56 -9.95 6.49 -6.97
CA LEU A 56 -10.22 6.45 -5.54
C LEU A 56 -11.63 6.94 -5.16
N ARG A 57 -12.26 7.78 -5.98
CA ARG A 57 -13.55 8.40 -5.60
C ARG A 57 -14.65 7.34 -5.42
N GLY A 58 -15.12 7.18 -4.18
CA GLY A 58 -16.14 6.21 -3.82
C GLY A 58 -15.65 4.75 -3.80
N ALA A 59 -14.36 4.51 -4.01
CA ALA A 59 -13.78 3.18 -4.11
C ALA A 59 -13.74 2.45 -2.77
N THR A 60 -13.77 1.12 -2.83
CA THR A 60 -13.20 0.25 -1.81
C THR A 60 -11.72 0.05 -2.14
N ALA A 61 -10.86 0.69 -1.35
CA ALA A 61 -9.42 0.47 -1.42
C ALA A 61 -8.98 -0.69 -0.51
N LEU A 62 -7.85 -1.30 -0.82
CA LEU A 62 -7.14 -2.21 0.06
C LEU A 62 -5.67 -1.86 0.06
N GLU A 63 -5.03 -1.80 1.23
CA GLU A 63 -3.58 -1.62 1.35
C GLU A 63 -2.93 -2.94 1.77
N LEU A 64 -1.99 -3.43 0.95
CA LEU A 64 -1.18 -4.63 1.21
C LEU A 64 0.14 -4.23 1.84
N GLY A 65 0.48 -4.85 2.97
CA GLY A 65 1.71 -4.52 3.69
C GLY A 65 1.68 -3.07 4.21
N ALA A 66 0.57 -2.67 4.83
CA ALA A 66 0.34 -1.31 5.32
C ALA A 66 1.34 -0.89 6.43
N GLY A 67 2.07 -1.85 6.99
CA GLY A 67 2.86 -1.69 8.19
C GLY A 67 1.98 -1.41 9.41
N GLY A 68 2.61 -0.90 10.46
CA GLY A 68 1.92 -0.34 11.62
C GLY A 68 1.37 1.06 11.38
N THR A 69 1.65 1.69 10.23
CA THR A 69 1.31 3.10 9.98
C THR A 69 0.12 3.30 9.04
N GLY A 70 0.02 2.53 7.94
CA GLY A 70 -1.11 2.55 7.00
C GLY A 70 -1.40 3.90 6.36
N LEU A 71 -0.37 4.74 6.18
CA LEU A 71 -0.55 6.12 5.74
C LEU A 71 -1.28 6.22 4.37
N PRO A 72 -0.90 5.48 3.30
CA PRO A 72 -1.60 5.52 2.01
C PRO A 72 -3.09 5.19 2.11
N GLY A 73 -3.46 4.10 2.79
CA GLY A 73 -4.85 3.68 2.93
C GLY A 73 -5.67 4.62 3.81
N ILE A 74 -5.10 5.12 4.90
CA ILE A 74 -5.73 6.16 5.74
C ILE A 74 -5.95 7.43 4.91
N ALA A 75 -4.96 7.87 4.14
CA ALA A 75 -5.06 9.04 3.29
C ALA A 75 -6.12 8.86 2.19
N ALA A 76 -6.19 7.67 1.57
CA ALA A 76 -7.19 7.36 0.55
C ALA A 76 -8.62 7.69 1.02
N VAL A 77 -8.95 7.31 2.25
CA VAL A 77 -10.27 7.57 2.86
C VAL A 77 -10.36 9.00 3.40
N ALA A 78 -9.43 9.39 4.26
CA ALA A 78 -9.51 10.66 4.98
C ALA A 78 -9.36 11.86 4.04
N CYS A 79 -8.59 11.75 2.96
CA CYS A 79 -8.21 12.90 2.14
C CYS A 79 -8.71 12.80 0.70
N LEU A 80 -8.78 11.59 0.13
CA LEU A 80 -8.83 11.41 -1.32
C LEU A 80 -10.17 10.89 -1.85
N GLY A 81 -11.14 10.64 -0.97
CA GLY A 81 -12.51 10.34 -1.33
C GLY A 81 -12.83 8.86 -1.53
N ALA A 82 -11.95 7.94 -1.13
CA ALA A 82 -12.30 6.52 -1.00
C ALA A 82 -13.43 6.35 0.01
N ALA A 83 -14.39 5.48 -0.29
CA ALA A 83 -15.51 5.20 0.60
C ALA A 83 -15.03 4.48 1.86
N ARG A 84 -14.12 3.52 1.66
CA ARG A 84 -13.45 2.76 2.72
C ARG A 84 -12.10 2.21 2.26
N CYS A 85 -11.28 1.81 3.22
CA CYS A 85 -10.05 1.07 2.98
C CYS A 85 -9.95 -0.15 3.91
N VAL A 86 -9.57 -1.29 3.35
CA VAL A 86 -9.15 -2.46 4.11
C VAL A 86 -7.63 -2.41 4.28
N LEU A 87 -7.17 -2.16 5.50
CA LEU A 87 -5.76 -2.04 5.83
C LEU A 87 -5.25 -3.40 6.29
N THR A 88 -4.24 -3.95 5.59
CA THR A 88 -3.80 -5.33 5.82
C THR A 88 -2.32 -5.43 6.11
N ASP A 89 -1.97 -6.28 7.08
CA ASP A 89 -0.60 -6.67 7.40
C ASP A 89 -0.58 -7.94 8.26
N VAL A 90 0.59 -8.35 8.77
CA VAL A 90 0.73 -9.44 9.74
C VAL A 90 0.17 -9.06 11.12
N ALA A 91 -0.29 -10.05 11.88
CA ALA A 91 -0.92 -9.87 13.20
C ALA A 91 -0.19 -8.89 14.14
N ALA A 92 1.15 -8.94 14.15
CA ALA A 92 1.99 -8.13 15.03
C ALA A 92 1.88 -6.62 14.78
N LEU A 93 1.55 -6.18 13.56
CA LEU A 93 1.45 -4.76 13.19
C LEU A 93 0.03 -4.19 13.34
N LEU A 94 -0.99 -5.05 13.39
CA LEU A 94 -2.39 -4.63 13.45
C LEU A 94 -2.73 -3.70 14.63
N PRO A 95 -2.17 -3.85 15.86
CA PRO A 95 -2.44 -2.92 16.95
C PRO A 95 -1.96 -1.49 16.66
N GLY A 96 -0.84 -1.33 15.93
CA GLY A 96 -0.35 -0.03 15.48
C GLY A 96 -1.25 0.55 14.40
N LEU A 97 -1.57 -0.28 13.40
CA LEU A 97 -2.39 0.08 12.26
C LEU A 97 -3.80 0.54 12.68
N ARG A 98 -4.44 -0.19 13.60
CA ARG A 98 -5.73 0.22 14.21
C ARG A 98 -5.62 1.55 14.93
N GLY A 99 -4.58 1.72 15.76
CA GLY A 99 -4.36 2.98 16.48
C GLY A 99 -4.21 4.19 15.54
N ASN A 100 -3.55 4.01 14.39
CA ASN A 100 -3.41 5.05 13.39
C ASN A 100 -4.73 5.33 12.63
N ALA A 101 -5.50 4.30 12.28
CA ALA A 101 -6.84 4.50 11.72
C ALA A 101 -7.79 5.24 12.69
N ASP A 102 -7.74 4.88 13.98
CA ASP A 102 -8.52 5.49 15.06
C ASP A 102 -8.13 6.96 15.27
N ALA A 103 -6.82 7.26 15.29
CA ALA A 103 -6.30 8.62 15.45
C ALA A 103 -6.76 9.58 14.34
N ASN A 104 -7.14 9.03 13.18
CA ASN A 104 -7.68 9.78 12.04
C ASN A 104 -9.20 9.65 11.90
N GLY A 105 -9.89 9.09 12.91
CA GLY A 105 -11.35 9.05 13.00
C GLY A 105 -12.04 8.03 12.10
N LEU A 106 -11.31 7.05 11.56
CA LEU A 106 -11.85 6.15 10.52
C LEU A 106 -12.64 4.94 11.07
N HIS A 107 -12.46 4.59 12.34
CA HIS A 107 -13.16 3.46 12.96
C HIS A 107 -14.63 3.74 13.27
N ALA A 108 -14.96 4.96 13.72
CA ALA A 108 -16.33 5.32 14.08
C ALA A 108 -17.33 5.26 12.89
N ALA A 109 -16.82 5.41 11.67
CA ALA A 109 -17.61 5.38 10.44
C ALA A 109 -17.46 4.06 9.66
N ALA A 110 -16.78 3.05 10.23
CA ALA A 110 -16.45 1.79 9.56
C ALA A 110 -15.77 1.97 8.19
N GLN A 111 -15.00 3.06 8.04
CA GLN A 111 -14.32 3.40 6.78
C GLN A 111 -12.91 2.82 6.72
N ALA A 112 -12.34 2.38 7.84
CA ALA A 112 -11.12 1.59 7.87
C ALA A 112 -11.40 0.24 8.55
N ASP A 113 -11.13 -0.84 7.84
CA ASP A 113 -11.21 -2.21 8.36
C ASP A 113 -9.80 -2.79 8.42
N VAL A 114 -9.34 -3.17 9.61
CA VAL A 114 -7.96 -3.64 9.83
C VAL A 114 -7.94 -5.15 10.02
N ARG A 115 -7.35 -5.84 9.05
CA ARG A 115 -7.35 -7.31 8.94
C ARG A 115 -5.95 -7.89 8.86
N GLU A 116 -5.78 -9.10 9.37
CA GLU A 116 -4.58 -9.89 9.08
C GLU A 116 -4.63 -10.37 7.63
N LEU A 117 -3.53 -10.21 6.90
CA LEU A 117 -3.33 -10.85 5.61
C LEU A 117 -1.84 -11.07 5.40
N ARG A 118 -1.42 -12.33 5.35
CA ARG A 118 -0.07 -12.70 4.92
C ARG A 118 -0.08 -12.86 3.42
N TRP A 119 1.01 -12.48 2.77
CA TRP A 119 1.15 -12.70 1.34
C TRP A 119 1.13 -14.19 1.05
N GLY A 120 0.39 -14.59 0.01
CA GLY A 120 0.07 -15.97 -0.32
C GLY A 120 -1.30 -16.43 0.18
N ASP A 121 -1.83 -15.80 1.24
CA ASP A 121 -3.14 -16.11 1.77
C ASP A 121 -4.26 -15.39 0.98
N ARG A 122 -5.50 -15.86 1.18
CA ARG A 122 -6.71 -15.27 0.61
C ARG A 122 -7.48 -14.56 1.72
N LEU A 123 -8.04 -13.40 1.40
CA LEU A 123 -9.08 -12.82 2.24
C LEU A 123 -10.30 -13.74 2.22
N GLU A 124 -10.80 -14.10 3.41
CA GLU A 124 -11.91 -15.04 3.59
C GLU A 124 -13.24 -14.53 2.98
N ASP A 125 -13.33 -13.22 2.75
CA ASP A 125 -14.48 -12.56 2.14
C ASP A 125 -14.25 -12.26 0.65
N GLN A 126 -15.29 -12.42 -0.17
CA GLN A 126 -15.33 -11.92 -1.56
C GLN A 126 -15.41 -10.37 -1.60
N LEU A 127 -14.47 -9.70 -0.95
CA LEU A 127 -14.35 -8.25 -0.99
C LEU A 127 -14.18 -7.79 -2.44
N GLU A 128 -15.02 -6.85 -2.86
CA GLU A 128 -14.81 -6.16 -4.13
C GLU A 128 -13.82 -5.02 -3.88
N VAL A 129 -12.63 -5.15 -4.45
CA VAL A 129 -11.56 -4.16 -4.31
C VAL A 129 -11.38 -3.46 -5.64
N ASP A 130 -11.57 -2.14 -5.63
CA ASP A 130 -11.39 -1.29 -6.80
C ASP A 130 -9.94 -0.83 -6.92
N VAL A 131 -9.28 -0.58 -5.79
CA VAL A 131 -7.91 -0.05 -5.73
C VAL A 131 -7.05 -0.84 -4.74
N VAL A 132 -5.88 -1.31 -5.18
CA VAL A 132 -4.86 -1.90 -4.31
C VAL A 132 -3.71 -0.91 -4.13
N LEU A 133 -3.32 -0.65 -2.89
CA LEU A 133 -2.21 0.23 -2.51
C LEU A 133 -1.06 -0.60 -1.94
N MET A 134 0.17 -0.25 -2.31
CA MET A 134 1.38 -0.99 -1.95
C MET A 134 2.53 -0.01 -1.71
N SER A 135 2.91 0.28 -0.46
CA SER A 135 4.07 1.14 -0.19
C SER A 135 5.21 0.35 0.42
N ASP A 136 6.38 0.38 -0.21
CA ASP A 136 7.61 -0.25 0.28
C ASP A 136 7.51 -1.77 0.49
N VAL A 137 6.78 -2.46 -0.39
CA VAL A 137 6.60 -3.93 -0.34
C VAL A 137 7.49 -4.70 -1.32
N PHE A 138 8.21 -4.01 -2.20
CA PHE A 138 9.10 -4.60 -3.20
C PHE A 138 10.54 -4.69 -2.67
N TYR A 139 10.76 -5.41 -1.57
CA TYR A 139 12.08 -5.50 -0.94
C TYR A 139 12.73 -6.90 -1.03
N ASP A 140 11.95 -7.96 -1.18
CA ASP A 140 12.44 -9.34 -1.28
C ASP A 140 11.80 -10.07 -2.48
N PRO A 141 12.58 -10.41 -3.52
CA PRO A 141 12.08 -11.17 -4.66
C PRO A 141 11.53 -12.55 -4.30
N GLU A 142 12.00 -13.18 -3.21
CA GLU A 142 11.55 -14.51 -2.77
C GLU A 142 10.09 -14.50 -2.29
N ASP A 143 9.61 -13.35 -1.79
CA ASP A 143 8.24 -13.16 -1.31
C ASP A 143 7.24 -12.82 -2.43
N MET A 144 7.74 -12.37 -3.59
CA MET A 144 6.89 -11.88 -4.69
C MET A 144 5.95 -12.92 -5.31
N PRO A 145 6.29 -14.23 -5.40
CA PRO A 145 5.33 -15.25 -5.83
C PRO A 145 4.11 -15.34 -4.89
N ALA A 146 4.31 -15.23 -3.59
CA ALA A 146 3.22 -15.24 -2.61
C ALA A 146 2.38 -13.95 -2.70
N MET A 147 3.04 -12.79 -2.82
CA MET A 147 2.37 -11.50 -3.10
C MET A 147 1.50 -11.58 -4.36
N ALA A 148 2.04 -12.15 -5.45
CA ALA A 148 1.31 -12.30 -6.71
C ALA A 148 0.05 -13.17 -6.56
N ALA A 149 0.11 -14.23 -5.74
CA ALA A 149 -1.04 -15.07 -5.45
C ALA A 149 -2.15 -14.29 -4.72
N THR A 150 -1.78 -13.47 -3.72
CA THR A 150 -2.73 -12.57 -3.04
C THR A 150 -3.31 -11.54 -4.00
N LEU A 151 -2.47 -10.85 -4.78
CA LEU A 151 -2.91 -9.85 -5.77
C LEU A 151 -3.89 -10.46 -6.79
N ARG A 152 -3.63 -11.67 -7.27
CA ARG A 152 -4.51 -12.37 -8.22
C ARG A 152 -5.87 -12.71 -7.60
N GLY A 153 -5.90 -13.03 -6.31
CA GLY A 153 -7.15 -13.25 -5.58
C GLY A 153 -7.98 -11.97 -5.39
N LEU A 154 -7.33 -10.81 -5.40
CA LEU A 154 -7.97 -9.50 -5.27
C LEU A 154 -8.41 -8.91 -6.61
N TRP A 155 -7.66 -9.21 -7.68
CA TRP A 155 -7.86 -8.58 -8.99
C TRP A 155 -9.16 -9.00 -9.65
N ARG A 156 -9.93 -8.01 -10.12
CA ARG A 156 -11.14 -8.24 -10.92
C ARG A 156 -11.10 -7.50 -12.23
N TRP A 157 -11.68 -8.13 -13.23
CA TRP A 157 -11.98 -7.56 -14.53
C TRP A 157 -13.44 -7.10 -14.56
N ARG A 158 -13.72 -5.99 -15.24
CA ARG A 158 -15.09 -5.56 -15.50
C ARG A 158 -15.29 -5.41 -17.01
N ASP A 159 -16.46 -5.83 -17.48
CA ASP A 159 -16.81 -5.85 -18.91
C ASP A 159 -16.85 -4.44 -19.54
N ASP A 160 -16.94 -3.39 -18.73
CA ASP A 160 -16.90 -1.99 -19.14
C ASP A 160 -15.48 -1.45 -19.40
N GLY A 161 -14.47 -2.33 -19.40
CA GLY A 161 -13.06 -1.95 -19.50
C GLY A 161 -12.48 -1.42 -18.18
N GLY A 162 -13.27 -1.43 -17.10
CA GLY A 162 -12.82 -1.18 -15.74
C GLY A 162 -12.24 -2.42 -15.07
N GLY A 163 -11.91 -2.30 -13.79
CA GLY A 163 -11.34 -3.38 -13.00
C GLY A 163 -10.58 -2.86 -11.81
N THR A 164 -9.96 -3.78 -11.07
CA THR A 164 -9.04 -3.41 -10.01
C THR A 164 -7.82 -2.72 -10.60
N VAL A 165 -7.37 -1.62 -9.99
CA VAL A 165 -6.11 -0.95 -10.32
C VAL A 165 -5.18 -0.95 -9.11
N GLY A 166 -3.88 -1.07 -9.36
CA GLY A 166 -2.87 -1.01 -8.30
C GLY A 166 -2.00 0.23 -8.39
N TRP A 167 -1.66 0.79 -7.23
CA TRP A 167 -0.66 1.85 -7.10
C TRP A 167 0.40 1.41 -6.09
N ALA A 168 1.65 1.39 -6.52
CA ALA A 168 2.78 1.08 -5.67
C ALA A 168 3.78 2.22 -5.60
N ALA A 169 4.53 2.33 -4.51
CA ALA A 169 5.72 3.17 -4.46
C ALA A 169 6.85 2.48 -3.71
N SER A 170 8.07 2.65 -4.19
CA SER A 170 9.29 2.10 -3.58
C SER A 170 10.49 2.99 -3.84
N GLU A 171 11.51 2.90 -2.99
CA GLU A 171 12.84 3.43 -3.31
C GLU A 171 13.42 2.73 -4.55
N VAL A 172 14.05 3.47 -5.46
CA VAL A 172 14.64 2.89 -6.67
C VAL A 172 15.92 2.15 -6.32
N ARG A 173 15.84 0.81 -6.26
CA ARG A 173 16.96 -0.09 -6.02
C ARG A 173 16.91 -1.29 -6.98
N ASN A 174 18.03 -1.99 -7.15
CA ASN A 174 18.10 -3.19 -7.99
C ASN A 174 17.14 -4.28 -7.52
N SER A 175 17.02 -4.49 -6.21
CA SER A 175 16.09 -5.48 -5.63
C SER A 175 14.62 -5.19 -5.97
N VAL A 176 14.25 -3.91 -6.14
CA VAL A 176 12.89 -3.52 -6.55
C VAL A 176 12.64 -3.95 -8.00
N LEU A 177 13.63 -3.80 -8.88
CA LEU A 177 13.54 -4.26 -10.27
C LEU A 177 13.34 -5.78 -10.33
N GLU A 178 14.11 -6.54 -9.56
CA GLU A 178 13.97 -8.00 -9.45
C GLU A 178 12.57 -8.41 -8.94
N CYS A 179 12.04 -7.70 -7.93
CA CYS A 179 10.67 -7.94 -7.45
C CYS A 179 9.62 -7.72 -8.55
N MET A 180 9.76 -6.63 -9.31
CA MET A 180 8.84 -6.32 -10.41
C MET A 180 8.95 -7.34 -11.54
N ASP A 181 10.13 -7.87 -11.82
CA ASP A 181 10.33 -8.92 -12.82
C ASP A 181 9.59 -10.20 -12.42
N VAL A 182 9.66 -10.59 -11.15
CA VAL A 182 8.86 -11.72 -10.63
C VAL A 182 7.36 -11.46 -10.80
N LEU A 183 6.86 -10.27 -10.47
CA LEU A 183 5.44 -9.93 -10.68
C LEU A 183 5.04 -9.98 -12.16
N ARG A 184 5.94 -9.54 -13.06
CA ARG A 184 5.73 -9.63 -14.51
C ARG A 184 5.66 -11.07 -15.01
N GLU A 185 6.50 -11.96 -14.47
CA GLU A 185 6.43 -13.39 -14.75
C GLU A 185 5.11 -14.02 -14.24
N GLN A 186 4.55 -13.48 -13.15
CA GLN A 186 3.25 -13.88 -12.61
C GLN A 186 2.05 -13.25 -13.35
N GLY A 187 2.29 -12.56 -14.48
CA GLY A 187 1.24 -12.05 -15.36
C GLY A 187 0.77 -10.63 -15.04
N PHE A 188 1.46 -9.91 -14.14
CA PHE A 188 1.20 -8.49 -13.92
C PHE A 188 1.97 -7.62 -14.92
N GLU A 189 1.49 -6.39 -15.10
CA GLU A 189 2.22 -5.26 -15.65
C GLU A 189 2.52 -4.31 -14.50
N VAL A 190 3.74 -3.79 -14.49
CA VAL A 190 4.22 -2.84 -13.48
C VAL A 190 4.95 -1.73 -14.23
N ASP A 191 4.25 -0.61 -14.40
CA ASP A 191 4.70 0.53 -15.18
C ASP A 191 5.05 1.69 -14.26
N GLU A 192 6.26 2.24 -14.38
CA GLU A 192 6.63 3.47 -13.68
C GLU A 192 5.83 4.65 -14.27
N VAL A 193 5.15 5.38 -13.40
CA VAL A 193 4.27 6.51 -13.79
C VAL A 193 4.73 7.85 -13.22
N ASP A 194 5.58 7.82 -12.21
CA ASP A 194 6.17 9.02 -11.60
C ASP A 194 7.47 8.68 -10.87
N ARG A 195 8.33 9.68 -10.70
CA ARG A 195 9.60 9.56 -9.99
C ARG A 195 9.96 10.85 -9.29
N VAL A 196 10.38 10.74 -8.04
CA VAL A 196 10.82 11.88 -7.22
C VAL A 196 12.10 11.55 -6.47
N THR A 197 13.03 12.50 -6.44
CA THR A 197 14.18 12.46 -5.53
C THR A 197 13.90 13.38 -4.35
N ARG A 198 14.05 12.87 -3.13
CA ARG A 198 13.80 13.65 -1.92
C ARG A 198 14.75 13.28 -0.77
N PRO A 199 14.95 14.17 0.20
CA PRO A 199 15.62 13.84 1.45
C PRO A 199 14.91 12.71 2.19
N LEU A 200 15.68 11.81 2.81
CA LEU A 200 15.12 10.73 3.61
C LEU A 200 14.49 11.27 4.89
N LEU A 201 13.38 10.67 5.32
CA LEU A 201 12.65 11.05 6.53
C LEU A 201 13.53 10.95 7.78
N ARG A 202 14.40 9.92 7.82
CA ARG A 202 15.26 9.61 8.98
C ARG A 202 16.70 10.07 8.84
N ASP A 203 17.09 10.52 7.64
CA ASP A 203 18.41 11.09 7.38
C ASP A 203 18.30 12.21 6.33
N PRO A 204 17.91 13.43 6.76
CA PRO A 204 17.65 14.53 5.83
C PRO A 204 18.88 15.03 5.06
N ASP A 205 20.09 14.66 5.48
CA ASP A 205 21.33 14.99 4.78
C ASP A 205 21.57 14.06 3.58
N GLN A 206 20.85 12.94 3.52
CA GLN A 206 20.86 12.00 2.40
C GLN A 206 19.59 12.13 1.55
N THR A 207 19.73 11.88 0.25
CA THR A 207 18.61 11.84 -0.69
C THR A 207 18.54 10.48 -1.37
N ALA A 208 17.31 10.04 -1.67
CA ALA A 208 17.08 8.85 -2.47
C ALA A 208 16.01 9.12 -3.54
N ALA A 209 16.06 8.36 -4.62
CA ALA A 209 15.04 8.36 -5.65
C ALA A 209 13.95 7.36 -5.30
N PHE A 210 12.70 7.75 -5.47
CA PHE A 210 11.52 6.93 -5.28
C PHE A 210 10.70 6.98 -6.55
N ALA A 211 10.10 5.85 -6.92
CA ALA A 211 9.23 5.73 -8.07
C ALA A 211 7.84 5.28 -7.64
N VAL A 212 6.83 5.74 -8.39
CA VAL A 212 5.45 5.28 -8.27
C VAL A 212 5.14 4.42 -9.49
N TYR A 213 4.49 3.30 -9.26
CA TYR A 213 4.16 2.31 -10.28
C TYR A 213 2.65 2.10 -10.36
N ARG A 214 2.12 2.03 -11.58
CA ARG A 214 0.79 1.47 -11.84
C ARG A 214 0.94 -0.04 -12.02
N VAL A 215 0.13 -0.79 -11.28
CA VAL A 215 0.06 -2.25 -11.37
C VAL A 215 -1.27 -2.65 -12.00
N SER A 216 -1.23 -3.54 -12.98
CA SER A 216 -2.40 -4.20 -13.58
C SER A 216 -2.13 -5.68 -13.80
N LEU A 217 -3.18 -6.50 -13.79
CA LEU A 217 -3.08 -7.88 -14.28
C LEU A 217 -3.17 -7.85 -15.81
N ARG A 218 -2.49 -8.73 -16.56
CA ARG A 218 -2.69 -8.86 -18.01
C ARG A 218 -4.00 -9.60 -18.28
N GLN A 219 -4.80 -9.13 -19.23
CA GLN A 219 -5.88 -9.96 -19.77
C GLN A 219 -5.22 -11.13 -20.49
N GLN A 220 -5.57 -12.36 -20.11
CA GLN A 220 -5.26 -13.48 -20.99
C GLN A 220 -6.19 -13.32 -22.19
N GLU A 221 -5.62 -13.06 -23.37
CA GLU A 221 -6.36 -13.27 -24.61
C GLU A 221 -6.80 -14.74 -24.60
N GLU A 222 -8.12 -14.97 -24.54
CA GLU A 222 -8.66 -16.30 -24.78
C GLU A 222 -8.16 -16.72 -26.17
N GLY A 223 -7.27 -17.70 -26.19
CA GLY A 223 -6.64 -18.18 -27.41
C GLY A 223 -7.69 -18.51 -28.45
N SER A 224 -7.60 -17.84 -29.60
CA SER A 224 -8.35 -18.17 -30.81
C SER A 224 -7.90 -19.49 -31.44
#